data_AF-A0A1G8SUA3-F1
#
_entry.id   AF-A0A1G8SUA3-F1
#
_cell.length_a   1.000
_cell.length_b   1.000
_cell.length_c   1.000
_cell.angle_alpha   90.00
_cell.angle_beta   90.00
_cell.angle_gamma   90.00
#
_symmetry.space_group_name_H-M   'P 1'
#
loop_
_entity.id
_entity.type
_entity.pdbx_description
1 polymer ?
#
loop_
_entity_poly.entity_id
_entity_poly.type
_entity_poly.pdbx_seq_one_letter_code
_entity_poly.pdbx_strand_id
1 'polypeptide(L)'
;MRLPALLCLLALATPACAAAPEEHYLDLRDRYIAKFSATKESDEIYKQHDAALKELAGVLGGLVGPVTIKGLPAEGKSNVDTLFKNDIGFGHLDGLSFASEGYKTQAVVTTTTLLKHWLGEHREDGMPQESGAALKSDRFYYYAIQDAAFAIYAELPITKPAAASAAVAMLGVRGNGGLKAPPHEIDVVAIQGDKVFFIATSDAVKTAPIPACEKVETNDGQAGRQEGPAAT
;
A
#
# COMPACT_ATOMS: atom_id res chain seq x y z
N MET A 1 -27.06 46.83 -54.70
CA MET A 1 -27.12 45.67 -53.78
C MET A 1 -25.76 45.54 -53.11
N ARG A 2 -25.68 45.77 -51.78
CA ARG A 2 -24.43 45.64 -51.00
C ARG A 2 -24.54 44.38 -50.16
N LEU A 3 -23.66 43.41 -50.40
CA LEU A 3 -23.56 42.16 -49.62
C LEU A 3 -22.59 42.42 -48.45
N PRO A 4 -22.95 42.22 -47.17
CA PRO A 4 -21.99 42.35 -46.09
C PRO A 4 -21.16 41.07 -45.99
N ALA A 5 -19.84 41.22 -46.03
CA ALA A 5 -18.90 40.14 -45.72
C ALA A 5 -18.93 39.86 -44.21
N LEU A 6 -19.44 38.70 -43.82
CA LEU A 6 -19.41 38.21 -42.45
C LEU A 6 -18.04 37.56 -42.21
N LEU A 7 -17.17 38.24 -41.47
CA LEU A 7 -15.86 37.72 -41.07
C LEU A 7 -16.06 36.84 -39.81
N CYS A 8 -16.09 35.52 -39.98
CA CYS A 8 -16.09 34.58 -38.85
C CYS A 8 -14.68 34.50 -38.24
N LEU A 9 -14.50 35.06 -37.04
CA LEU A 9 -13.34 34.77 -36.19
C LEU A 9 -13.46 33.34 -35.65
N LEU A 10 -12.67 32.42 -36.19
CA LEU A 10 -12.42 31.10 -35.60
C LEU A 10 -11.43 31.27 -34.44
N ALA A 11 -11.94 31.29 -33.21
CA ALA A 11 -11.12 31.15 -32.02
C ALA A 11 -10.59 29.71 -31.94
N LEU A 12 -9.27 29.53 -32.12
CA LEU A 12 -8.57 28.30 -31.83
C LEU A 12 -8.57 28.09 -30.30
N ALA A 13 -9.58 27.39 -29.79
CA ALA A 13 -9.55 26.88 -28.42
C ALA A 13 -8.50 25.75 -28.39
N THR A 14 -7.30 26.05 -27.89
CA THR A 14 -6.36 25.00 -27.50
C THR A 14 -7.04 24.18 -26.39
N PRO A 15 -7.23 22.86 -26.54
CA PRO A 15 -7.72 22.05 -25.44
C PRO A 15 -6.70 22.17 -24.31
N ALA A 16 -7.09 22.82 -23.22
CA ALA A 16 -6.36 22.68 -21.97
C ALA A 16 -6.51 21.20 -21.60
N CYS A 17 -5.45 20.42 -21.80
CA CYS A 17 -5.32 19.12 -21.15
C CYS A 17 -5.36 19.41 -19.65
N ALA A 18 -6.53 19.25 -19.03
CA ALA A 18 -6.59 19.07 -17.59
C ALA A 18 -5.68 17.87 -17.30
N ALA A 19 -4.68 18.08 -16.45
CA ALA A 19 -3.91 16.98 -15.88
C ALA A 19 -4.88 15.89 -15.43
N ALA A 20 -4.55 14.63 -15.70
CA ALA A 20 -5.40 13.54 -15.22
C ALA A 20 -5.59 13.71 -13.69
N PRO A 21 -6.76 13.39 -13.12
CA PRO A 21 -6.98 13.49 -11.67
C PRO A 21 -5.85 12.86 -10.83
N GLU A 22 -5.24 11.78 -11.32
CA GLU A 22 -4.07 11.12 -10.77
C GLU A 22 -2.81 11.99 -10.78
N GLU A 23 -2.54 12.71 -11.86
CA GLU A 23 -1.37 13.59 -12.00
C GLU A 23 -1.48 14.78 -11.04
N HIS A 24 -2.68 15.34 -10.89
CA HIS A 24 -2.93 16.38 -9.90
C HIS A 24 -2.67 15.89 -8.47
N TYR A 25 -3.08 14.68 -8.15
CA TYR A 25 -2.83 14.05 -6.86
C TYR A 25 -1.33 13.85 -6.60
N LEU A 26 -0.61 13.28 -7.56
CA LEU A 26 0.83 13.01 -7.45
C LEU A 26 1.63 14.33 -7.29
N ASP A 27 1.32 15.35 -8.08
CA ASP A 27 1.94 16.68 -7.95
C ASP A 27 1.71 17.29 -6.57
N LEU A 28 0.50 17.13 -6.00
CA LEU A 28 0.19 17.64 -4.66
C LEU A 28 0.98 16.89 -3.59
N ARG A 29 1.00 15.55 -3.67
CA ARG A 29 1.77 14.67 -2.78
C ARG A 29 3.24 15.04 -2.78
N ASP A 30 3.85 15.14 -3.97
CA ASP A 30 5.28 15.37 -4.13
C ASP A 30 5.69 16.77 -3.65
N ARG A 31 4.83 17.78 -3.85
CA ARG A 31 5.02 19.12 -3.26
C ARG A 31 5.05 19.07 -1.73
N TYR A 32 4.13 18.32 -1.12
CA TYR A 32 4.12 18.18 0.34
C TYR A 32 5.33 17.41 0.85
N ILE A 33 5.68 16.29 0.23
CA ILE A 33 6.88 15.53 0.55
C ILE A 33 8.12 16.43 0.47
N ALA A 34 8.26 17.23 -0.59
CA ALA A 34 9.39 18.16 -0.75
C ALA A 34 9.42 19.23 0.36
N LYS A 35 8.26 19.81 0.69
CA LYS A 35 8.14 20.80 1.78
C LYS A 35 8.60 20.22 3.11
N PHE A 36 8.11 19.05 3.49
CA PHE A 36 8.40 18.43 4.78
C PHE A 36 9.82 17.87 4.86
N SER A 37 10.38 17.40 3.73
CA SER A 37 11.78 16.95 3.65
C SER A 37 12.79 18.09 3.84
N ALA A 38 12.43 19.32 3.47
CA ALA A 38 13.33 20.49 3.53
C ALA A 38 13.24 21.24 4.87
N THR A 39 12.31 20.88 5.75
CA THR A 39 11.98 21.67 6.94
C THR A 39 12.32 20.91 8.21
N LYS A 40 12.91 21.60 9.20
CA LYS A 40 13.16 21.00 10.52
C LYS A 40 11.83 20.78 11.25
N GLU A 41 11.66 19.60 11.80
CA GLU A 41 10.49 19.25 12.60
C GLU A 41 10.30 20.18 13.81
N SER A 42 9.04 20.54 14.04
CA SER A 42 8.55 21.33 15.17
C SER A 42 7.04 21.14 15.27
N ASP A 43 6.43 21.48 16.42
CA ASP A 43 4.98 21.36 16.62
C ASP A 43 4.14 22.04 15.52
N GLU A 44 4.62 23.18 15.02
CA GLU A 44 3.96 23.89 13.93
C GLU A 44 4.04 23.11 12.60
N ILE A 45 5.18 22.47 12.34
CA ILE A 45 5.35 21.66 11.13
C ILE A 45 4.54 20.37 11.20
N TYR A 46 4.41 19.75 12.38
CA TYR A 46 3.52 18.60 12.59
C TYR A 46 2.05 18.96 12.33
N LYS A 47 1.56 20.12 12.81
CA LYS A 47 0.19 20.58 12.50
C LYS A 47 -0.03 20.80 11.00
N GLN A 48 0.97 21.34 10.30
CA GLN A 48 0.91 21.52 8.85
C GLN A 48 0.94 20.20 8.11
N HIS A 49 1.67 19.21 8.61
CA HIS A 49 1.70 17.84 8.09
C HIS A 49 0.35 17.15 8.26
N ASP A 50 -0.26 17.22 9.45
CA ASP A 50 -1.61 16.65 9.68
C ASP A 50 -2.65 17.26 8.74
N ALA A 51 -2.58 18.59 8.52
CA ALA A 51 -3.46 19.28 7.57
C ALA A 51 -3.22 18.81 6.12
N ALA A 52 -1.96 18.63 5.72
CA ALA A 52 -1.59 18.15 4.40
C ALA A 52 -2.03 16.70 4.17
N LEU A 53 -1.87 15.81 5.16
CA LEU A 53 -2.39 14.44 5.11
C LEU A 53 -3.90 14.43 4.95
N LYS A 54 -4.63 15.29 5.67
CA LYS A 54 -6.09 15.39 5.57
C LYS A 54 -6.55 15.85 4.19
N GLU A 55 -5.88 16.85 3.61
CA GLU A 55 -6.16 17.31 2.25
C GLU A 55 -5.88 16.21 1.23
N LEU A 56 -4.70 15.57 1.34
CA LEU A 56 -4.28 14.51 0.44
C LEU A 56 -5.25 13.31 0.49
N ALA A 57 -5.71 12.94 1.69
CA ALA A 57 -6.72 11.91 1.88
C ALA A 57 -8.05 12.24 1.17
N GLY A 58 -8.47 13.52 1.17
CA GLY A 58 -9.67 13.97 0.47
C GLY A 58 -9.54 13.83 -1.05
N VAL A 59 -8.40 14.25 -1.61
CA VAL A 59 -8.12 14.10 -3.05
C VAL A 59 -8.01 12.63 -3.44
N LEU A 60 -7.31 11.82 -2.64
CA LEU A 60 -7.17 10.38 -2.83
C LEU A 60 -8.52 9.65 -2.78
N GLY A 61 -9.40 10.04 -1.85
CA GLY A 61 -10.75 9.50 -1.75
C GLY A 61 -11.60 9.80 -2.99
N GLY A 62 -11.49 11.00 -3.54
CA GLY A 62 -12.12 11.36 -4.81
C GLY A 62 -11.58 10.57 -6.00
N LEU A 63 -10.27 10.31 -6.01
CA LEU A 63 -9.58 9.56 -7.06
C LEU A 63 -9.92 8.07 -7.05
N VAL A 64 -9.83 7.43 -5.88
CA VAL A 64 -10.19 6.01 -5.71
C VAL A 64 -11.70 5.83 -5.85
N GLY A 65 -12.50 6.82 -5.46
CA GLY A 65 -13.95 6.77 -5.54
C GLY A 65 -14.58 5.80 -4.53
N PRO A 66 -15.90 5.54 -4.66
CA PRO A 66 -16.61 4.69 -3.71
C PRO A 66 -16.11 3.25 -3.78
N VAL A 67 -15.86 2.67 -2.60
CA VAL A 67 -15.43 1.29 -2.41
C VAL A 67 -16.36 0.64 -1.40
N THR A 68 -16.78 -0.59 -1.66
CA THR A 68 -17.55 -1.39 -0.70
C THR A 68 -16.95 -2.77 -0.64
N ILE A 69 -16.39 -3.12 0.52
CA ILE A 69 -15.84 -4.43 0.80
C ILE A 69 -16.67 -5.05 1.92
N LYS A 70 -17.23 -6.23 1.66
CA LYS A 70 -18.10 -6.91 2.62
C LYS A 70 -17.34 -7.17 3.93
N GLY A 71 -17.92 -6.77 5.05
CA GLY A 71 -17.33 -6.97 6.38
C GLY A 71 -16.34 -5.89 6.80
N LEU A 72 -16.09 -4.88 5.96
CA LEU A 72 -15.27 -3.72 6.28
C LEU A 72 -16.11 -2.44 6.36
N PRO A 73 -15.63 -1.39 7.04
CA PRO A 73 -16.26 -0.08 7.03
C PRO A 73 -16.44 0.47 5.61
N ALA A 74 -17.47 1.30 5.41
CA ALA A 74 -17.72 1.94 4.12
C ALA A 74 -16.73 3.09 3.83
N GLU A 75 -16.27 3.77 4.87
CA GLU A 75 -15.30 4.86 4.77
C GLU A 75 -13.89 4.32 4.96
N GLY A 76 -13.04 4.50 3.94
CA GLY A 76 -11.62 4.17 3.98
C GLY A 76 -10.80 5.34 4.52
N LYS A 77 -9.68 5.03 5.15
CA LYS A 77 -8.67 6.03 5.56
C LYS A 77 -7.58 6.13 4.50
N SER A 78 -6.73 7.14 4.57
CA SER A 78 -5.52 7.17 3.73
C SER A 78 -4.60 6.00 4.10
N ASN A 79 -3.98 5.38 3.10
CA ASN A 79 -2.83 4.46 3.27
C ASN A 79 -1.49 5.21 3.23
N VAL A 80 -1.52 6.54 3.03
CA VAL A 80 -0.35 7.40 3.20
C VAL A 80 -0.26 7.77 4.67
N ASP A 81 0.67 7.15 5.40
CA ASP A 81 0.84 7.35 6.84
C ASP A 81 1.58 8.65 7.19
N THR A 82 2.59 9.00 6.39
CA THR A 82 3.42 10.19 6.61
C THR A 82 3.99 10.76 5.32
N LEU A 83 4.24 12.06 5.32
CA LEU A 83 4.90 12.80 4.24
C LEU A 83 6.37 13.16 4.60
N PHE A 84 6.85 12.74 5.77
CA PHE A 84 8.25 12.87 6.18
C PHE A 84 9.03 11.65 5.68
N LYS A 85 10.03 11.87 4.81
CA LYS A 85 10.80 10.79 4.16
C LYS A 85 11.54 9.84 5.11
N ASN A 86 11.86 10.31 6.30
CA ASN A 86 12.65 9.55 7.27
C ASN A 86 11.80 8.89 8.36
N ASP A 87 10.48 9.07 8.31
CA ASP A 87 9.56 8.48 9.27
C ASP A 87 9.18 7.06 8.86
N ILE A 88 8.89 6.25 9.86
CA ILE A 88 8.25 4.93 9.67
C ILE A 88 6.87 5.16 9.04
N GLY A 89 6.48 4.31 8.08
CA GLY A 89 5.26 4.45 7.28
C GLY A 89 5.42 5.32 6.02
N PHE A 90 6.60 5.89 5.76
CA PHE A 90 6.81 6.64 4.51
C PHE A 90 6.90 5.70 3.30
N GLY A 91 6.25 6.08 2.20
CA GLY A 91 6.41 5.42 0.90
C GLY A 91 5.52 4.21 0.67
N HIS A 92 4.49 4.00 1.51
CA HIS A 92 3.44 3.04 1.24
C HIS A 92 2.71 3.33 -0.07
N LEU A 93 2.01 2.32 -0.58
CA LEU A 93 1.19 2.48 -1.78
C LEU A 93 0.02 3.41 -1.48
N ASP A 94 -0.02 4.53 -2.18
CA ASP A 94 -1.12 5.49 -2.10
C ASP A 94 -2.45 4.80 -2.42
N GLY A 95 -3.39 4.83 -1.47
CA GLY A 95 -4.70 4.22 -1.60
C GLY A 95 -5.57 4.46 -0.37
N LEU A 96 -6.76 3.85 -0.39
CA LEU A 96 -7.66 3.84 0.74
C LEU A 96 -7.49 2.55 1.55
N SER A 97 -7.17 2.68 2.83
CA SER A 97 -7.06 1.58 3.78
C SER A 97 -8.39 1.34 4.52
N PHE A 98 -8.70 0.06 4.75
CA PHE A 98 -9.89 -0.40 5.46
C PHE A 98 -9.48 -1.51 6.42
N ALA A 99 -10.08 -1.55 7.61
CA ALA A 99 -9.81 -2.60 8.57
C ALA A 99 -11.08 -3.00 9.32
N SER A 100 -11.22 -4.30 9.57
CA SER A 100 -12.20 -4.81 10.52
C SER A 100 -11.80 -4.43 11.95
N GLU A 101 -12.73 -4.58 12.88
CA GLU A 101 -12.37 -4.56 14.30
C GLU A 101 -11.27 -5.58 14.59
N GLY A 102 -10.28 -5.18 15.39
CA GLY A 102 -9.12 -6.00 15.73
C GLY A 102 -8.18 -6.33 14.57
N TYR A 103 -8.30 -5.66 13.41
CA TYR A 103 -7.40 -5.79 12.25
C TYR A 103 -7.31 -7.21 11.64
N LYS A 104 -8.31 -8.07 11.90
CA LYS A 104 -8.36 -9.44 11.35
C LYS A 104 -8.48 -9.46 9.83
N THR A 105 -9.21 -8.50 9.27
CA THR A 105 -9.24 -8.27 7.82
C THR A 105 -8.81 -6.84 7.57
N GLN A 106 -7.83 -6.68 6.70
CA GLN A 106 -7.32 -5.39 6.27
C GLN A 106 -7.37 -5.32 4.75
N ALA A 107 -7.64 -4.16 4.20
CA ALA A 107 -7.65 -3.95 2.77
C ALA A 107 -7.03 -2.61 2.41
N VAL A 108 -6.39 -2.57 1.24
CA VAL A 108 -5.93 -1.33 0.61
C VAL A 108 -6.49 -1.32 -0.80
N VAL A 109 -7.14 -0.23 -1.20
CA VAL A 109 -7.67 -0.05 -2.55
C VAL A 109 -7.02 1.15 -3.19
N THR A 110 -6.39 0.93 -4.35
CA THR A 110 -5.72 1.97 -5.14
C THR A 110 -6.17 1.92 -6.60
N THR A 111 -5.57 2.74 -7.46
CA THR A 111 -5.74 2.68 -8.91
C THR A 111 -4.52 2.04 -9.58
N THR A 112 -4.70 1.50 -10.78
CA THR A 112 -3.60 0.94 -11.57
C THR A 112 -2.53 1.99 -11.93
N THR A 113 -2.91 3.26 -12.05
CA THR A 113 -1.98 4.37 -12.28
C THR A 113 -1.10 4.62 -11.06
N LEU A 114 -1.69 4.71 -9.86
CA LEU A 114 -0.95 4.86 -8.62
C LEU A 114 -0.05 3.65 -8.34
N LEU A 115 -0.53 2.43 -8.60
CA LEU A 115 0.32 1.23 -8.52
C LEU A 115 1.53 1.33 -9.46
N LYS A 116 1.33 1.71 -10.73
CA LYS A 116 2.44 1.85 -11.68
C LYS A 116 3.44 2.93 -11.26
N HIS A 117 2.94 4.05 -10.73
CA HIS A 117 3.78 5.11 -10.21
C HIS A 117 4.64 4.60 -9.05
N TRP A 118 4.01 3.98 -8.04
CA TRP A 118 4.69 3.41 -6.88
C TRP A 118 5.73 2.36 -7.26
N LEU A 119 5.42 1.47 -8.22
CA LEU A 119 6.39 0.50 -8.75
C LEU A 119 7.59 1.20 -9.38
N GLY A 120 7.37 2.30 -10.10
CA GLY A 120 8.44 3.13 -10.67
C GLY A 120 9.36 3.74 -9.61
N GLU A 121 8.78 4.24 -8.51
CA GLU A 121 9.55 4.79 -7.37
C GLU A 121 10.46 3.74 -6.72
N HIS A 122 10.04 2.47 -6.72
CA HIS A 122 10.76 1.36 -6.08
C HIS A 122 11.64 0.54 -7.04
N ARG A 123 11.90 1.05 -8.24
CA ARG A 123 12.71 0.35 -9.26
C ARG A 123 14.11 0.02 -8.77
N GLU A 124 14.79 1.01 -8.19
CA GLU A 124 16.18 0.87 -7.74
C GLU A 124 16.30 -0.05 -6.51
N ASP A 125 15.19 -0.26 -5.78
CA ASP A 125 15.09 -1.19 -4.65
C ASP A 125 14.80 -2.63 -5.10
N GLY A 126 14.88 -2.92 -6.40
CA GLY A 126 14.67 -4.25 -6.97
C GLY A 126 13.22 -4.71 -6.98
N MET A 127 12.25 -3.80 -6.84
CA MET A 127 10.83 -4.13 -7.00
C MET A 127 10.55 -4.52 -8.48
N PRO A 128 9.90 -5.67 -8.75
CA PRO A 128 9.48 -6.01 -10.11
C PRO A 128 8.56 -4.93 -10.68
N GLN A 129 8.82 -4.52 -11.93
CA GLN A 129 8.08 -3.41 -12.56
C GLN A 129 6.77 -3.88 -13.23
N GLU A 130 6.69 -5.16 -13.58
CA GLU A 130 5.45 -5.77 -14.08
C GLU A 130 4.53 -6.08 -12.91
N SER A 131 3.31 -5.52 -12.90
CA SER A 131 2.39 -5.64 -11.77
C SER A 131 2.17 -7.10 -11.35
N GLY A 132 1.94 -8.01 -12.30
CA GLY A 132 1.74 -9.42 -11.99
C GLY A 132 2.94 -10.09 -11.28
N ALA A 133 4.17 -9.65 -11.56
CA ALA A 133 5.36 -10.13 -10.87
C ALA A 133 5.56 -9.45 -9.51
N ALA A 134 5.26 -8.14 -9.43
CA ALA A 134 5.33 -7.38 -8.18
C ALA A 134 4.41 -7.98 -7.11
N LEU A 135 3.17 -8.29 -7.49
CA LEU A 135 2.17 -8.89 -6.61
C LEU A 135 2.55 -10.30 -6.10
N LYS A 136 3.60 -10.91 -6.64
CA LYS A 136 4.15 -12.20 -6.17
C LYS A 136 5.42 -12.06 -5.33
N SER A 137 5.88 -10.83 -5.13
CA SER A 137 7.07 -10.51 -4.35
C SER A 137 6.68 -10.24 -2.90
N ASP A 138 7.39 -10.84 -1.95
CA ASP A 138 7.27 -10.52 -0.52
C ASP A 138 7.53 -9.03 -0.23
N ARG A 139 8.46 -8.41 -1.00
CA ARG A 139 8.79 -6.98 -0.93
C ARG A 139 7.54 -6.11 -1.16
N PHE A 140 6.63 -6.51 -2.04
CA PHE A 140 5.40 -5.75 -2.28
C PHE A 140 4.58 -5.64 -1.00
N TYR A 141 4.37 -6.75 -0.30
CA TYR A 141 3.57 -6.80 0.92
C TYR A 141 4.17 -6.06 2.11
N TYR A 142 5.51 -5.92 2.12
CA TYR A 142 6.23 -5.12 3.12
C TYR A 142 6.17 -3.63 2.79
N TYR A 143 6.59 -3.22 1.59
CA TYR A 143 6.71 -1.78 1.30
C TYR A 143 5.40 -1.12 0.91
N ALA A 144 4.47 -1.82 0.27
CA ALA A 144 3.25 -1.21 -0.24
C ALA A 144 2.15 -1.10 0.82
N ILE A 145 2.06 -2.09 1.73
CA ILE A 145 0.85 -2.33 2.52
C ILE A 145 1.10 -2.14 4.01
N GLN A 146 2.09 -2.82 4.58
CA GLN A 146 2.36 -2.79 6.02
C GLN A 146 3.85 -2.92 6.27
N ASP A 147 4.38 -2.09 7.17
CA ASP A 147 5.76 -2.13 7.69
C ASP A 147 6.02 -3.36 8.59
N ALA A 148 5.67 -4.55 8.09
CA ALA A 148 5.87 -5.84 8.71
C ALA A 148 6.22 -6.86 7.63
N ALA A 149 7.32 -7.59 7.85
CA ALA A 149 7.80 -8.56 6.88
C ALA A 149 6.73 -9.63 6.61
N PHE A 150 6.62 -10.06 5.36
CA PHE A 150 5.68 -11.08 4.93
C PHE A 150 6.42 -12.24 4.29
N ALA A 151 6.48 -13.39 4.97
CA ALA A 151 7.05 -14.59 4.39
C ALA A 151 5.97 -15.35 3.63
N ILE A 152 6.15 -15.45 2.31
CA ILE A 152 5.28 -16.25 1.44
C ILE A 152 5.59 -17.72 1.62
N TYR A 153 4.59 -18.50 2.03
CA TYR A 153 4.66 -19.95 2.12
C TYR A 153 4.24 -20.63 0.81
N ALA A 154 3.18 -20.12 0.19
CA ALA A 154 2.68 -20.65 -1.07
C ALA A 154 1.85 -19.61 -1.83
N GLU A 155 1.92 -19.65 -3.15
CA GLU A 155 0.88 -19.10 -4.01
C GLU A 155 -0.32 -20.06 -3.99
N LEU A 156 -1.50 -19.55 -3.64
CA LEU A 156 -2.72 -20.35 -3.60
C LEU A 156 -3.37 -20.39 -5.00
N PRO A 157 -3.80 -21.57 -5.48
CA PRO A 157 -4.48 -21.68 -6.75
C PRO A 157 -5.88 -21.07 -6.63
N ILE A 158 -6.07 -19.90 -7.23
CA ILE A 158 -7.37 -19.22 -7.30
C ILE A 158 -7.85 -19.10 -8.73
N THR A 159 -9.17 -19.19 -8.91
CA THR A 159 -9.79 -18.85 -10.19
C THR A 159 -9.89 -17.33 -10.30
N LYS A 160 -9.14 -16.74 -11.23
CA LYS A 160 -9.23 -15.30 -11.52
C LYS A 160 -10.68 -14.92 -11.87
N PRO A 161 -11.30 -13.95 -11.19
CA PRO A 161 -12.62 -13.46 -11.57
C PRO A 161 -12.66 -13.00 -13.03
N ALA A 162 -13.80 -13.18 -13.70
CA ALA A 162 -13.94 -12.81 -15.12
C ALA A 162 -13.69 -11.31 -15.37
N ALA A 163 -14.13 -10.45 -14.44
CA ALA A 163 -13.96 -9.01 -14.51
C ALA A 163 -12.55 -8.52 -14.10
N ALA A 164 -11.69 -9.40 -13.59
CA ALA A 164 -10.36 -9.04 -13.14
C ALA A 164 -9.33 -9.27 -14.25
N SER A 165 -8.39 -8.34 -14.45
CA SER A 165 -7.24 -8.52 -15.35
C SER A 165 -6.14 -9.36 -14.70
N ALA A 166 -6.01 -9.29 -13.37
CA ALA A 166 -5.13 -10.13 -12.57
C ALA A 166 -5.78 -10.49 -11.23
N ALA A 167 -5.46 -11.66 -10.70
CA ALA A 167 -5.76 -12.02 -9.32
C ALA A 167 -4.69 -13.00 -8.82
N VAL A 168 -4.12 -12.74 -7.65
CA VAL A 168 -3.17 -13.62 -6.97
C VAL A 168 -3.59 -13.77 -5.51
N ALA A 169 -3.23 -14.90 -4.90
CA ALA A 169 -3.42 -15.14 -3.49
C ALA A 169 -2.17 -15.80 -2.91
N MET A 170 -1.71 -15.28 -1.77
CA MET A 170 -0.53 -15.77 -1.07
C MET A 170 -0.93 -16.24 0.32
N LEU A 171 -0.53 -17.46 0.65
CA LEU A 171 -0.52 -17.95 2.03
C LEU A 171 0.80 -17.54 2.65
N GLY A 172 0.75 -16.90 3.82
CA GLY A 172 1.96 -16.44 4.48
C GLY A 172 1.83 -16.24 5.98
N VAL A 173 2.89 -15.67 6.51
CA VAL A 173 2.99 -15.21 7.90
C VAL A 173 3.57 -13.80 7.88
N ARG A 174 2.95 -12.92 8.66
CA ARG A 174 3.40 -11.55 8.84
C ARG A 174 3.99 -11.34 10.22
N GLY A 175 5.01 -10.50 10.32
CA GLY A 175 5.58 -10.11 11.61
C GLY A 175 6.90 -9.36 11.48
N ASN A 176 7.46 -9.00 12.63
CA ASN A 176 8.74 -8.31 12.71
C ASN A 176 9.84 -9.30 13.16
N GLY A 177 11.01 -9.25 12.51
CA GLY A 177 12.15 -10.11 12.81
C GLY A 177 12.17 -11.43 12.03
N GLY A 178 12.84 -12.45 12.57
CA GLY A 178 12.99 -13.75 11.92
C GLY A 178 11.70 -14.57 11.95
N LEU A 179 10.94 -14.55 10.86
CA LEU A 179 9.66 -15.26 10.74
C LEU A 179 9.87 -16.78 10.74
N LYS A 180 9.49 -17.45 11.84
CA LYS A 180 9.59 -18.92 12.03
C LYS A 180 8.28 -19.56 12.52
N ALA A 181 7.13 -18.96 12.20
CA ALA A 181 5.81 -19.46 12.62
C ALA A 181 5.03 -20.07 11.44
N PRO A 182 4.13 -21.05 11.68
CA PRO A 182 3.20 -21.54 10.67
C PRO A 182 2.39 -20.42 10.00
N PRO A 183 2.03 -20.56 8.71
CA PRO A 183 1.28 -19.54 8.00
C PRO A 183 -0.16 -19.48 8.52
N HIS A 184 -0.63 -18.27 8.79
CA HIS A 184 -1.98 -18.03 9.31
C HIS A 184 -2.70 -16.90 8.58
N GLU A 185 -2.05 -16.28 7.59
CA GLU A 185 -2.57 -15.14 6.85
C GLU A 185 -2.74 -15.49 5.37
N ILE A 186 -3.84 -15.05 4.77
CA ILE A 186 -4.06 -15.10 3.32
C ILE A 186 -4.18 -13.66 2.80
N ASP A 187 -3.31 -13.33 1.85
CA ASP A 187 -3.26 -12.05 1.17
C ASP A 187 -3.69 -12.21 -0.29
N VAL A 188 -4.76 -11.51 -0.67
CA VAL A 188 -5.33 -11.56 -2.02
C VAL A 188 -5.15 -10.20 -2.68
N VAL A 189 -4.64 -10.20 -3.91
CA VAL A 189 -4.64 -9.00 -4.75
C VAL A 189 -5.40 -9.24 -6.04
N ALA A 190 -6.31 -8.35 -6.39
CA ALA A 190 -7.04 -8.39 -7.65
C ALA A 190 -7.04 -7.02 -8.33
N ILE A 191 -6.86 -7.02 -9.65
CA ILE A 191 -7.01 -5.82 -10.48
C ILE A 191 -8.33 -5.95 -11.24
N GLN A 192 -9.29 -5.08 -10.94
CA GLN A 192 -10.61 -5.06 -11.57
C GLN A 192 -10.86 -3.67 -12.18
N GLY A 193 -10.87 -3.61 -13.51
CA GLY A 193 -10.89 -2.34 -14.23
C GLY A 193 -9.65 -1.49 -13.90
N ASP A 194 -9.88 -0.28 -13.43
CA ASP A 194 -8.87 0.68 -12.98
C ASP A 194 -8.43 0.48 -11.52
N LYS A 195 -9.16 -0.33 -10.73
CA LYS A 195 -8.90 -0.50 -9.29
C LYS A 195 -8.04 -1.72 -8.99
N VAL A 196 -7.18 -1.56 -8.00
CA VAL A 196 -6.39 -2.64 -7.41
C VAL A 196 -6.85 -2.83 -5.98
N PHE A 197 -7.28 -4.03 -5.64
CA PHE A 197 -7.73 -4.41 -4.32
C PHE A 197 -6.69 -5.33 -3.71
N PHE A 198 -6.10 -4.91 -2.60
CA PHE A 198 -5.36 -5.78 -1.68
C PHE A 198 -6.26 -6.10 -0.49
N ILE A 199 -6.33 -7.37 -0.08
CA ILE A 199 -7.05 -7.82 1.11
C ILE A 199 -6.19 -8.85 1.84
N ALA A 200 -5.82 -8.56 3.09
CA ALA A 200 -5.23 -9.51 4.03
C ALA A 200 -6.29 -10.02 4.99
N THR A 201 -6.28 -11.32 5.27
CA THR A 201 -7.07 -11.91 6.36
C THR A 201 -6.18 -12.79 7.22
N SER A 202 -5.99 -12.38 8.47
CA SER A 202 -5.27 -13.14 9.49
C SER A 202 -6.19 -14.19 10.12
N ASP A 203 -5.61 -15.24 10.69
CA ASP A 203 -6.28 -16.45 11.19
C ASP A 203 -7.14 -17.18 10.13
N ALA A 204 -6.86 -16.95 8.85
CA ALA A 204 -7.60 -17.55 7.74
C ALA A 204 -7.34 -19.07 7.62
N VAL A 205 -6.21 -19.54 8.15
CA VAL A 205 -5.81 -20.95 8.13
C VAL A 205 -5.56 -21.43 9.55
N LYS A 206 -6.16 -22.57 9.90
CA LYS A 206 -5.87 -23.27 11.15
C LYS A 206 -4.70 -24.23 10.92
N THR A 207 -3.50 -23.80 11.26
CA THR A 207 -2.32 -24.66 11.27
C THR A 207 -2.10 -25.26 12.66
N ALA A 208 -1.86 -26.57 12.73
CA ALA A 208 -1.41 -27.19 13.97
C ALA A 208 0.06 -26.80 14.24
N PRO A 209 0.47 -26.65 15.51
CA PRO A 209 1.88 -26.53 15.87
C PRO A 209 2.67 -27.69 15.28
N ILE A 210 3.90 -27.43 14.83
CA ILE A 210 4.83 -28.47 14.37
C ILE A 210 5.71 -28.82 15.57
N PRO A 211 5.52 -29.98 16.24
CA PRO A 211 6.19 -30.28 17.51
C PRO A 211 7.73 -30.33 17.42
N ALA A 212 8.27 -30.49 16.21
CA ALA A 212 9.70 -30.46 15.95
C ALA A 212 10.28 -29.04 16.02
N CYS A 213 9.53 -28.00 15.67
CA CYS A 213 9.96 -26.60 15.72
C CYS A 213 9.98 -26.07 17.16
N GLU A 214 9.06 -26.51 18.02
CA GLU A 214 8.99 -26.12 19.44
C GLU A 214 10.25 -26.54 20.23
N LYS A 215 10.86 -27.68 19.85
CA LYS A 215 12.08 -28.19 20.50
C LYS A 215 13.33 -27.35 20.21
N VAL A 216 13.35 -26.58 19.13
CA VAL A 216 14.51 -25.75 18.75
C VAL A 216 14.44 -24.40 19.46
N GLU A 217 13.25 -23.79 19.55
CA GLU A 217 13.04 -22.52 20.26
C GLU A 217 13.31 -22.64 21.77
N THR A 218 12.99 -23.79 22.37
CA THR A 218 13.32 -24.06 23.78
C THR A 218 14.82 -24.19 24.04
N ASN A 219 15.61 -24.63 23.06
CA ASN A 219 17.06 -24.78 23.20
C ASN A 219 17.82 -23.47 22.95
N ASP A 220 17.41 -22.64 21.98
CA ASP A 220 18.01 -21.32 21.74
C ASP A 220 17.76 -20.34 22.90
N GLY A 221 16.56 -20.39 23.50
CA GLY A 221 16.23 -19.59 24.69
C GLY A 221 16.99 -19.99 25.97
N GLN A 222 17.59 -21.18 26.00
CA GLN A 222 18.47 -21.66 27.08
C GLN A 222 19.95 -21.35 26.80
N ALA A 223 20.39 -21.38 25.54
CA ALA A 223 21.76 -21.03 25.15
C ALA A 223 22.09 -19.55 25.38
N GLY A 224 21.12 -18.64 25.19
CA GLY A 224 21.30 -17.20 25.45
C GLY A 224 21.30 -16.79 26.93
N ARG A 225 21.17 -17.74 27.86
CA ARG A 225 21.11 -17.49 29.32
C ARG A 225 22.32 -18.02 30.10
N GLN A 226 23.36 -18.48 29.41
CA GLN A 226 24.58 -19.02 30.01
C GLN A 226 25.86 -18.25 29.61
N GLU A 227 25.91 -16.92 29.79
CA GLU A 227 27.17 -16.18 29.94
C GLU A 227 26.93 -15.01 30.92
N GLY A 228 27.67 -14.78 32.02
CA GLY A 228 28.88 -15.42 32.54
C GLY A 228 28.95 -15.40 34.09
N PRO A 229 30.07 -15.86 34.68
CA PRO A 229 30.22 -15.99 36.12
C PRO A 229 30.41 -14.62 36.80
N ALA A 230 29.80 -14.46 37.97
CA ALA A 230 30.00 -13.33 38.87
C ALA A 230 31.45 -13.29 39.37
N ALA A 231 32.16 -12.19 39.11
CA ALA A 231 33.43 -11.89 39.75
C ALA A 231 33.16 -11.25 41.12
N THR A 232 33.68 -11.88 42.17
CA THR A 232 33.90 -11.33 43.51
C THR A 232 35.11 -10.41 43.55
#